data_AF-A0A9D4QKA1-F1
#
_entry.id   AF-A0A9D4QKA1-F1
#
_cell.length_a   1.000
_cell.length_b   1.000
_cell.length_c   1.000
_cell.angle_alpha   90.00
_cell.angle_beta   90.00
_cell.angle_gamma   90.00
#
_symmetry.space_group_name_H-M   'P 1'
#
loop_
_entity.id
_entity.type
_entity.pdbx_description
1 polymer ?
#
loop_
_entity_poly.entity_id
_entity_poly.type
_entity_poly.pdbx_seq_one_letter_code
_entity_poly.pdbx_strand_id
1 'polypeptide(L)'
;MKLLENTMSLVSDAVNQYMDTQLCRTNIYYGHRLGRFENGKSRPVVKKFISIDRKIAVMKMNRQLKQAKIYPSEHITPLNQDVFNCVRLKKRDNVEAAWSRDRKIFHKKRDGSVHRVLYRQYDEWLNLPWLKKYNALTELST
;
A
#
# COMPACT_ATOMS: atom_id res chain seq x y z
N MET A 1 3.83 26.03 19.47
CA MET A 1 3.35 24.70 19.90
C MET A 1 2.63 24.05 18.71
N LYS A 2 3.20 23.01 18.07
CA LYS A 2 2.48 22.28 17.00
C LYS A 2 1.43 21.41 17.67
N LEU A 3 0.15 21.70 17.43
CA LEU A 3 -0.95 20.81 17.82
C LEU A 3 -0.63 19.42 17.26
N LEU A 4 -0.50 18.43 18.15
CA LEU A 4 -0.27 17.04 17.76
C LEU A 4 -1.49 16.60 16.96
N GLU A 5 -1.33 16.46 15.64
CA GLU A 5 -2.42 16.04 14.76
C GLU A 5 -2.97 14.69 15.23
N ASN A 6 -4.25 14.63 15.57
CA ASN A 6 -4.91 13.38 15.91
C ASN A 6 -5.20 12.59 14.63
N THR A 7 -4.16 11.96 14.09
CA THR A 7 -4.28 11.16 12.87
C THR A 7 -5.27 10.01 13.04
N MET A 8 -5.52 9.55 14.28
CA MET A 8 -6.42 8.44 14.59
C MET A 8 -7.87 8.80 14.25
N SER A 9 -8.32 9.96 14.73
CA SER A 9 -9.65 10.50 14.41
C SER A 9 -9.78 10.82 12.92
N LEU A 10 -8.76 11.41 12.29
CA LEU A 10 -8.83 11.80 10.89
C LEU A 10 -9.22 10.64 9.95
N VAL A 11 -8.65 9.44 10.17
CA VAL A 11 -8.98 8.28 9.33
C VAL A 11 -10.33 7.68 9.70
N SER A 12 -10.69 7.59 10.98
CA SER A 12 -12.01 7.09 11.36
C SER A 12 -13.12 7.98 10.84
N ASP A 13 -12.98 9.30 10.95
CA ASP A 13 -14.01 10.26 10.53
C ASP A 13 -14.18 10.21 9.01
N ALA A 14 -13.05 10.21 8.28
CA ALA A 14 -13.04 10.10 6.83
C ALA A 14 -13.60 8.76 6.33
N VAL A 15 -13.37 7.65 7.03
CA VAL A 15 -13.85 6.33 6.62
C VAL A 15 -15.31 6.11 7.01
N ASN A 16 -15.72 6.55 8.20
CA ASN A 16 -17.09 6.38 8.72
C ASN A 16 -18.13 7.13 7.89
N GLN A 17 -17.75 8.22 7.23
CA GLN A 17 -18.63 8.91 6.30
C GLN A 17 -19.06 8.01 5.11
N TYR A 18 -18.26 6.99 4.76
CA TYR A 18 -18.50 6.12 3.60
C TYR A 18 -18.68 4.65 3.96
N MET A 19 -18.63 4.29 5.24
CA MET A 19 -18.80 2.91 5.68
C MET A 19 -20.14 2.71 6.36
N ASP A 20 -20.84 1.65 5.97
CA ASP A 20 -21.99 1.13 6.71
C ASP A 20 -21.59 0.56 8.09
N THR A 21 -20.30 0.31 8.31
CA THR A 21 -19.75 -0.17 9.58
C THR A 21 -18.81 0.85 10.21
N GLN A 22 -19.08 1.21 11.46
CA GLN A 22 -18.34 2.23 12.18
C GLN A 22 -16.92 1.73 12.55
N LEU A 23 -15.90 2.39 12.00
CA LEU A 23 -14.51 2.34 12.44
C LEU A 23 -14.36 3.24 13.67
N CYS A 24 -14.14 2.65 14.84
CA CYS A 24 -13.88 3.41 16.07
C CYS A 24 -12.39 3.37 16.44
N ARG A 25 -11.99 4.24 17.37
CA ARG A 25 -10.59 4.36 17.83
C ARG A 25 -10.02 3.02 18.31
N THR A 26 -10.85 2.17 18.92
CA THR A 26 -10.43 0.84 19.41
C THR A 26 -10.15 -0.16 18.29
N ASN A 27 -10.43 0.15 17.03
CA ASN A 27 -10.04 -0.70 15.89
C ASN A 27 -8.65 -0.37 15.33
N ILE A 28 -8.07 0.77 15.73
CA ILE A 28 -6.78 1.25 15.25
C ILE A 28 -5.78 1.19 16.40
N TYR A 29 -4.68 0.48 16.19
CA TYR A 29 -3.61 0.36 17.18
C TYR A 29 -2.75 1.63 17.24
N TYR A 30 -2.26 2.09 16.08
CA TYR A 30 -1.56 3.38 15.96
C TYR A 30 -1.70 3.96 14.55
N GLY A 31 -1.34 5.22 14.40
CA GLY A 31 -1.07 5.80 13.09
C GLY A 31 -0.24 7.06 13.12
N HIS A 32 0.39 7.35 12.00
CA HIS A 32 1.26 8.50 11.83
C HIS A 32 1.29 8.95 10.36
N ARG A 33 1.75 10.17 10.12
CA ARG A 33 2.01 10.69 8.77
C ARG A 33 3.38 10.22 8.30
N LEU A 34 3.49 9.79 7.04
CA LEU A 34 4.77 9.51 6.41
C LEU A 34 5.40 10.78 5.83
N GLY A 35 6.74 10.83 5.86
CA GLY A 35 7.52 11.90 5.23
C GLY A 35 7.57 13.22 6.02
N ARG A 36 8.46 14.11 5.57
CA ARG A 36 8.62 15.45 6.14
C ARG A 36 7.44 16.33 5.77
N PHE A 37 7.07 17.23 6.67
CA PHE A 37 6.03 18.21 6.40
C PHE A 37 6.53 19.20 5.34
N GLU A 38 5.74 19.40 4.30
CA GLU A 38 5.97 20.38 3.24
C GLU A 38 4.69 21.18 3.04
N ASN A 39 4.81 22.51 2.96
CA ASN A 39 3.64 23.38 2.80
C ASN A 39 2.91 23.06 1.49
N GLY A 40 1.59 22.97 1.53
CA GLY A 40 0.75 22.67 0.37
C GLY A 40 0.75 21.20 -0.10
N LYS A 41 1.53 20.29 0.52
CA LYS A 41 1.52 18.87 0.16
C LYS A 41 0.82 18.01 1.21
N SER A 42 -0.17 17.24 0.77
CA SER A 42 -0.80 16.21 1.62
C SER A 42 0.15 15.04 1.80
N ARG A 43 0.31 14.60 3.06
CA ARG A 43 1.17 13.47 3.41
C ARG A 43 0.35 12.19 3.60
N PRO A 44 0.81 11.03 3.14
CA PRO A 44 0.15 9.77 3.44
C PRO A 44 0.03 9.54 4.95
N VAL A 45 -1.08 8.92 5.38
CA VAL A 45 -1.26 8.46 6.76
C VAL A 45 -1.17 6.94 6.77
N VAL A 46 -0.24 6.39 7.56
CA VAL A 46 -0.14 4.95 7.78
C VAL A 46 -0.87 4.58 9.06
N LYS A 47 -1.72 3.57 8.97
CA LYS A 47 -2.48 3.00 10.09
C LYS A 47 -2.18 1.53 10.29
N LYS A 48 -1.98 1.14 11.55
CA LYS A 48 -2.02 -0.26 11.96
C LYS A 48 -3.37 -0.54 12.58
N PHE A 49 -4.15 -1.42 11.96
CA PHE A 49 -5.40 -1.92 12.53
C PHE A 49 -5.12 -3.01 13.57
N ILE A 50 -5.97 -3.12 14.58
CA ILE A 50 -5.91 -4.22 15.56
C ILE A 50 -6.35 -5.53 14.87
N SER A 51 -7.42 -5.47 14.08
CA SER A 51 -7.98 -6.62 13.37
C SER A 51 -7.64 -6.58 11.88
N ILE A 52 -7.20 -7.73 11.35
CA ILE A 52 -6.99 -7.92 9.91
C ILE A 52 -8.32 -7.81 9.15
N ASP A 53 -9.41 -8.34 9.70
CA ASP A 53 -10.73 -8.28 9.07
C ASP A 53 -11.22 -6.84 8.91
N ARG A 54 -10.94 -5.98 9.90
CA ARG A 54 -11.24 -4.54 9.82
C ARG A 54 -10.43 -3.87 8.72
N LYS A 55 -9.13 -4.16 8.62
CA LYS A 55 -8.32 -3.70 7.48
C LYS A 55 -8.93 -4.16 6.15
N ILE A 56 -9.32 -5.43 6.04
CA ILE A 56 -9.90 -5.99 4.81
C ILE A 56 -11.22 -5.28 4.47
N ALA A 57 -12.08 -5.02 5.45
CA ALA A 57 -13.33 -4.27 5.26
C ALA A 57 -13.06 -2.87 4.69
N VAL A 58 -12.08 -2.14 5.24
CA VAL A 58 -11.63 -0.84 4.69
C VAL A 58 -11.14 -0.97 3.25
N MET A 59 -10.32 -1.97 2.97
CA MET A 59 -9.78 -2.18 1.62
C MET A 59 -10.87 -2.59 0.60
N LYS A 60 -11.98 -3.20 1.02
CA LYS A 60 -13.12 -3.52 0.13
C LYS A 60 -13.85 -2.26 -0.33
N MET A 61 -13.90 -1.20 0.48
CA MET A 61 -14.55 0.07 0.17
C MET A 61 -13.67 1.01 -0.68
N ASN A 62 -12.55 0.50 -1.22
CA ASN A 62 -11.59 1.29 -1.99
C ASN A 62 -12.24 2.11 -3.13
N ARG A 63 -13.28 1.57 -3.79
CA ARG A 63 -13.99 2.30 -4.85
C ARG A 63 -14.68 3.57 -4.33
N GLN A 64 -15.42 3.47 -3.23
CA GLN A 64 -16.13 4.60 -2.62
C GLN A 64 -15.15 5.62 -2.03
N LEU A 65 -14.11 5.13 -1.34
CA LEU A 65 -13.06 5.99 -0.80
C LEU A 65 -12.34 6.77 -1.91
N LYS A 66 -12.08 6.15 -3.07
CA LYS A 66 -11.50 6.85 -4.23
C LYS A 66 -12.39 7.94 -4.80
N GLN A 67 -13.71 7.75 -4.81
CA GLN A 67 -14.66 8.80 -5.21
C GLN A 67 -14.58 10.00 -4.25
N ALA A 68 -14.32 9.75 -2.98
CA ALA A 68 -14.04 10.75 -1.96
C ALA A 68 -12.60 11.29 -1.97
N LYS A 69 -11.80 11.00 -3.00
CA LYS A 69 -10.37 11.37 -3.12
C LYS A 69 -9.48 10.79 -2.02
N ILE A 70 -9.87 9.67 -1.43
CA ILE A 70 -9.09 8.88 -0.46
C ILE A 70 -8.58 7.61 -1.16
N TYR A 71 -7.26 7.41 -1.15
CA TYR A 71 -6.62 6.30 -1.87
C TYR A 71 -6.03 5.29 -0.89
N PRO A 72 -6.83 4.34 -0.37
CA PRO A 72 -6.31 3.31 0.53
C PRO A 72 -5.41 2.33 -0.24
N SER A 73 -4.24 2.06 0.32
CA SER A 73 -3.28 1.07 -0.18
C SER A 73 -2.74 0.24 0.99
N GLU A 74 -2.41 -1.03 0.74
CA GLU A 74 -1.68 -1.80 1.75
C GLU A 74 -0.26 -1.26 1.91
N HIS A 75 0.17 -1.07 3.15
CA HIS A 75 1.58 -0.87 3.45
C HIS A 75 2.29 -2.21 3.32
N ILE A 76 3.05 -2.38 2.23
CA ILE A 76 3.81 -3.60 1.93
C ILE A 76 5.28 -3.40 2.27
N THR A 77 5.99 -4.50 2.53
CA THR A 77 7.44 -4.46 2.79
C THR A 77 8.18 -3.93 1.55
N PRO A 78 9.37 -3.31 1.70
CA PRO A 78 10.17 -2.86 0.55
C PRO A 78 10.35 -3.96 -0.50
N LEU A 79 10.62 -5.18 0.00
CA LEU A 79 10.69 -6.39 -0.78
C LEU A 79 9.47 -6.64 -1.69
N ASN A 80 8.27 -6.56 -1.11
CA ASN A 80 7.03 -6.74 -1.86
C ASN A 80 6.74 -5.55 -2.77
N GLN A 81 7.18 -4.35 -2.40
CA GLN A 81 7.08 -3.17 -3.25
C GLN A 81 7.91 -3.34 -4.52
N ASP A 82 9.09 -3.92 -4.42
CA ASP A 82 9.95 -4.19 -5.57
C ASP A 82 9.35 -5.24 -6.50
N VAL A 83 8.80 -6.33 -5.95
CA VAL A 83 8.08 -7.34 -6.73
C VAL A 83 6.87 -6.72 -7.42
N PHE A 84 6.09 -5.91 -6.70
CA PHE A 84 4.94 -5.21 -7.25
C PHE A 84 5.35 -4.31 -8.43
N ASN A 85 6.44 -3.57 -8.26
CA ASN A 85 7.00 -2.72 -9.31
C ASN A 85 7.48 -3.55 -10.51
N CYS A 86 8.13 -4.69 -10.27
CA CYS A 86 8.58 -5.60 -11.33
C CYS A 86 7.41 -6.14 -12.15
N VAL A 87 6.34 -6.59 -11.49
CA VAL A 87 5.12 -7.07 -12.17
C VAL A 87 4.54 -5.96 -13.05
N ARG A 88 4.42 -4.75 -12.52
CA ARG A 88 3.83 -3.61 -13.25
C ARG A 88 4.69 -3.13 -14.42
N LEU A 89 6.01 -3.06 -14.23
CA LEU A 89 6.94 -2.49 -15.21
C LEU A 89 7.36 -3.50 -16.28
N LYS A 90 7.69 -4.73 -15.88
CA LYS A 90 8.24 -5.74 -16.80
C LYS A 90 7.20 -6.48 -17.61
N LYS A 91 6.03 -6.72 -17.01
CA LYS A 91 4.96 -7.44 -17.69
C LYS A 91 3.91 -6.48 -18.25
N ARG A 92 4.22 -5.19 -18.42
CA ARG A 92 3.29 -4.15 -18.91
C ARG A 92 2.56 -4.53 -20.21
N ASP A 93 3.23 -5.32 -21.06
CA ASP A 93 2.67 -5.74 -22.35
C ASP A 93 1.57 -6.79 -22.13
N ASN A 94 1.67 -7.60 -21.08
CA ASN A 94 0.76 -8.70 -20.77
C ASN A 94 -0.15 -8.45 -19.54
N VAL A 95 0.18 -7.46 -18.71
CA VAL A 95 -0.51 -7.12 -17.45
C VAL A 95 -1.31 -5.85 -17.64
N GLU A 96 -2.61 -5.97 -17.41
CA GLU A 96 -3.57 -4.86 -17.41
C GLU A 96 -3.52 -4.10 -16.08
N ALA A 97 -3.47 -4.83 -14.96
CA ALA A 97 -3.48 -4.24 -13.63
C ALA A 97 -2.73 -5.11 -12.61
N ALA A 98 -2.17 -4.48 -11.57
CA ALA A 98 -1.57 -5.14 -10.43
C ALA A 98 -2.05 -4.50 -9.12
N TRP A 99 -2.27 -5.30 -8.09
CA TRP A 99 -2.67 -4.81 -6.76
C TRP A 99 -2.15 -5.73 -5.65
N SER A 100 -2.06 -5.21 -4.44
CA SER A 100 -1.82 -5.99 -3.22
C SER A 100 -3.12 -6.23 -2.46
N ARG A 101 -3.25 -7.43 -1.88
CA ARG A 101 -4.35 -7.79 -0.98
C ARG A 101 -3.87 -8.88 -0.03
N ASP A 102 -4.10 -8.70 1.28
CA ASP A 102 -3.70 -9.68 2.30
C ASP A 102 -2.21 -10.04 2.18
N ARG A 103 -1.35 -9.03 2.05
CA ARG A 103 0.12 -9.20 1.96
C ARG A 103 0.57 -10.03 0.76
N LYS A 104 -0.32 -10.27 -0.21
CA LYS A 104 -0.05 -10.99 -1.46
C LYS A 104 -0.18 -10.02 -2.62
N ILE A 105 0.62 -10.25 -3.65
CA ILE A 105 0.58 -9.47 -4.88
C ILE A 105 -0.21 -10.25 -5.92
N PHE A 106 -1.12 -9.57 -6.60
CA PHE A 106 -1.94 -10.10 -7.67
C PHE A 106 -1.74 -9.27 -8.93
N HIS A 107 -1.91 -9.90 -10.08
CA HIS A 107 -2.00 -9.20 -11.35
C HIS A 107 -3.08 -9.80 -12.25
N LYS A 108 -3.73 -8.91 -13.01
CA LYS A 108 -4.68 -9.25 -14.06
C LYS A 108 -3.95 -9.14 -15.40
N LYS A 109 -3.96 -10.21 -16.18
CA LYS A 109 -3.49 -10.19 -17.57
C LYS A 109 -4.54 -9.58 -18.49
N ARG A 110 -4.13 -9.14 -19.69
CA ARG A 110 -5.05 -8.59 -20.70
C ARG A 110 -6.11 -9.58 -21.19
N ASP A 111 -5.84 -10.88 -21.06
CA ASP A 111 -6.81 -11.96 -21.32
C ASP A 111 -7.89 -12.10 -20.22
N GLY A 112 -7.86 -11.25 -19.18
CA GLY A 112 -8.78 -11.28 -18.06
C GLY A 112 -8.35 -12.18 -16.89
N SER A 113 -7.37 -13.06 -17.08
CA SER A 113 -6.95 -14.01 -16.05
C SER A 113 -6.22 -13.31 -14.89
N VAL A 114 -6.52 -13.74 -13.67
CA VAL A 114 -5.94 -13.20 -12.44
C VAL A 114 -4.95 -14.19 -11.84
N HIS A 115 -3.73 -13.74 -11.63
CA HIS A 115 -2.63 -14.56 -11.11
C HIS A 115 -2.14 -13.99 -9.79
N ARG A 116 -1.78 -14.89 -8.87
CA ARG A 116 -1.10 -14.55 -7.62
C ARG A 116 0.41 -14.72 -7.82
N VAL A 117 1.20 -13.75 -7.40
CA VAL A 117 2.65 -13.90 -7.36
C VAL A 117 3.03 -14.87 -6.24
N LEU A 118 3.81 -15.90 -6.58
CA LEU A 118 4.26 -16.89 -5.61
C LEU A 118 5.68 -16.57 -5.15
N TYR A 119 5.95 -16.69 -3.84
CA TYR A 119 7.29 -16.46 -3.29
C TYR A 119 8.36 -17.41 -3.85
N ARG A 120 8.01 -18.60 -4.35
CA ARG A 120 9.00 -19.45 -5.05
C ARG A 120 9.53 -18.84 -6.36
N GLN A 121 8.80 -17.88 -6.93
CA GLN A 121 9.22 -17.13 -8.11
C GLN A 121 9.99 -15.86 -7.68
N TYR A 122 10.02 -15.56 -6.37
CA TYR A 122 10.60 -14.36 -5.78
C TYR A 122 12.05 -14.11 -6.20
N ASP A 123 12.88 -15.16 -6.19
CA ASP A 123 14.28 -15.05 -6.60
C ASP A 123 14.44 -14.78 -8.11
N GLU A 124 13.50 -15.27 -8.93
CA GLU A 124 13.42 -14.90 -10.36
C GLU A 124 13.12 -13.41 -10.54
N TRP A 125 12.39 -12.80 -9.59
CA TRP A 125 12.10 -11.37 -9.57
C TRP A 125 13.20 -10.52 -8.92
N LEU A 126 14.12 -11.10 -8.14
CA LEU A 126 15.25 -10.40 -7.53
C LEU A 126 16.54 -10.45 -8.36
N ASN A 127 16.71 -11.44 -9.22
CA ASN A 127 17.89 -11.59 -10.09
C ASN A 127 17.96 -10.55 -11.22
N LEU A 128 17.49 -9.33 -10.96
CA LEU A 128 17.33 -8.29 -11.94
C LEU A 128 18.53 -7.33 -11.91
N PRO A 129 19.01 -6.89 -13.09
CA PRO A 129 20.27 -6.14 -13.21
C PRO A 129 20.39 -4.88 -12.34
N TRP A 130 19.29 -4.29 -11.89
CA TRP A 130 19.29 -3.06 -11.09
C TRP A 130 19.31 -3.28 -9.57
N LEU A 131 19.09 -4.49 -9.06
CA LEU A 131 19.28 -4.77 -7.63
C LEU A 131 20.79 -4.66 -7.27
N LYS A 132 21.66 -5.08 -8.19
CA LYS A 132 23.11 -4.83 -8.14
C LYS A 132 23.43 -3.33 -8.10
N LYS A 133 22.67 -2.51 -8.81
CA LYS A 133 22.83 -1.05 -8.85
C LYS A 133 22.39 -0.39 -7.54
N TYR A 134 21.34 -0.91 -6.88
CA TYR A 134 20.90 -0.41 -5.57
C TYR A 134 21.91 -0.76 -4.47
N ASN A 135 22.43 -2.00 -4.45
CA ASN A 135 23.49 -2.41 -3.52
C ASN A 135 24.79 -1.62 -3.74
N ALA A 136 25.19 -1.40 -4.99
CA ALA A 136 26.37 -0.59 -5.33
C ALA A 136 26.23 0.89 -4.91
N LEU A 137 25.03 1.45 -4.93
CA LEU A 137 24.78 2.83 -4.48
C LEU A 137 24.79 2.94 -2.94
N THR A 138 24.34 1.91 -2.22
CA THR A 138 24.42 1.87 -0.75
C THR A 138 25.83 1.62 -0.22
N GLU A 139 26.66 0.86 -0.93
CA GLU A 139 28.08 0.63 -0.56
C GLU A 139 28.98 1.86 -0.83
N LEU A 140 28.59 2.75 -1.74
CA LEU A 140 29.28 4.03 -1.99
C LEU A 140 28.85 5.16 -1.05
N SER A 141 27.88 4.91 -0.17
CA SER A 141 27.32 5.89 0.78
C SER A 141 27.78 5.63 2.23
N THR A 142 28.70 4.70 2.45
CA THR A 142 29.31 4.35 3.74
C THR A 142 30.78 4.67 3.69
#